data_AF-A0A9W6XTF3-F1
#
_entry.id   AF-A0A9W6XTF3-F1
#
_cell.length_a   1.000
_cell.length_b   1.000
_cell.length_c   1.000
_cell.angle_alpha   90.00
_cell.angle_beta   90.00
_cell.angle_gamma   90.00
#
_symmetry.space_group_name_H-M   'P 1'
#
loop_
_entity.id
_entity.type
_entity.pdbx_description
1 polymer ?
#
loop_
_entity_poly.entity_id
_entity_poly.type
_entity_poly.pdbx_seq_one_letter_code
_entity_poly.pdbx_strand_id
1 'polypeptide(L)'
;MGSFTAQLAHTSFDPSVPSVTLTSELGWTPKLHCQISQPVSPHTVFMIIPELDDNGLDMSFGANQLLTPQLHGAMMWSTRDGLSGSLSHDTDTCNATAAVAVNAGGPNVSFQLRRALMAATTAKVSLRASLATGLSFVAGASREISNRTRVAMGVLLARAGVTLRLGFTRGSVRFVMPIFLSPFSAQSAFSTFCAATSPFVVAAVVTQLVKPAQERKRRLELEHRHDMRVQYLSAARQGALEQQKLMLRCAKEKMEQEKQRDDGKGLVILLGRYGKNPTSPNSREAREDVALGAMRERELENRGIGDESKTGSGDSVSQQEAEAELLEQRWIDVTVSLQFFVKDGELALNASSKAGLLGFYNPCVGEDLTIADAQTSTNSAVKPLL
;
A
#
# COMPACT_ATOMS: atom_id res chain seq x y z
N MET A 1 6.05 37.52 30.61
CA MET A 1 6.85 37.01 31.74
C MET A 1 7.95 36.14 31.14
N GLY A 2 9.14 36.70 30.94
CA GLY A 2 10.24 35.99 30.28
C GLY A 2 11.13 35.32 31.32
N SER A 3 11.56 34.09 31.05
CA SER A 3 12.75 33.49 31.67
C SER A 3 13.89 33.57 30.66
N PHE A 4 15.10 33.85 31.13
CA PHE A 4 16.32 33.77 30.35
C PHE A 4 16.92 32.39 30.55
N THR A 5 17.07 31.60 29.49
CA THR A 5 17.68 30.28 29.56
C THR A 5 19.05 30.30 28.88
N ALA A 6 20.09 29.92 29.62
CA ALA A 6 21.44 29.75 29.11
C ALA A 6 21.79 28.26 29.13
N GLN A 7 22.29 27.74 28.01
CA GLN A 7 22.72 26.35 27.89
C GLN A 7 24.18 26.30 27.42
N LEU A 8 25.02 25.61 28.19
CA LEU A 8 26.38 25.25 27.82
C LEU A 8 26.41 23.73 27.62
N ALA A 9 26.67 23.27 26.40
CA ALA A 9 26.76 21.86 26.08
C ALA A 9 28.19 21.51 25.61
N HIS A 10 28.80 20.54 26.27
CA HIS A 10 30.04 19.91 25.86
C HIS A 10 29.75 18.46 25.48
N THR A 11 29.90 18.15 24.19
CA THR A 11 29.74 16.80 23.64
C THR A 11 31.10 16.34 23.12
N SER A 12 31.63 15.26 23.70
CA SER A 12 32.83 14.60 23.16
C SER A 12 32.44 13.48 22.20
N PHE A 13 33.26 13.27 21.16
CA PHE A 13 33.17 12.11 20.28
C PHE A 13 33.86 10.88 20.86
N ASP A 14 34.75 11.07 21.84
CA ASP A 14 35.44 9.99 22.52
C ASP A 14 34.56 9.43 23.64
N PRO A 15 34.19 8.13 23.63
CA PRO A 15 33.36 7.52 24.67
C PRO A 15 34.01 7.52 26.05
N SER A 16 35.33 7.73 26.15
CA SER A 16 36.04 7.85 27.43
C SER A 16 35.79 9.20 28.13
N VAL A 17 35.32 10.22 27.41
CA VAL A 17 35.10 11.57 27.95
C VAL A 17 33.59 11.78 28.16
N PRO A 18 33.15 12.18 29.36
CA PRO A 18 31.74 12.41 29.63
C PRO A 18 31.24 13.64 28.87
N SER A 19 30.02 13.56 28.34
CA SER A 19 29.31 14.72 27.82
C SER A 19 28.62 15.44 28.97
N VAL A 20 28.73 16.77 29.00
CA VAL A 20 28.20 17.61 30.07
C VAL A 20 27.30 18.67 29.47
N THR A 21 26.11 18.82 30.01
CA THR A 21 25.15 19.85 29.60
C THR A 21 24.71 20.61 30.83
N LEU A 22 25.07 21.89 30.90
CA LEU A 22 24.69 22.81 31.96
C LEU A 22 23.61 23.75 31.41
N THR A 23 22.45 23.75 32.05
CA THR A 23 21.32 24.62 31.72
C THR A 23 20.97 25.45 32.94
N SER A 24 21.01 26.78 32.79
CA SER A 24 20.59 27.74 33.80
C SER A 24 19.37 28.50 33.29
N GLU A 25 18.26 28.41 34.03
CA GLU A 25 17.06 29.17 33.79
C GLU A 25 16.97 30.28 34.85
N LEU A 26 17.09 31.52 34.40
CA LEU A 26 17.02 32.73 35.22
C LEU A 26 15.63 33.34 35.02
N GLY A 27 14.81 33.31 36.06
CA GLY A 27 13.44 33.81 36.04
C GLY A 27 12.89 33.96 37.45
N TRP A 28 11.57 33.89 37.59
CA TRP A 28 10.90 33.95 38.89
C TRP A 28 11.12 32.69 39.74
N THR A 29 11.37 31.56 39.08
CA THR A 29 11.74 30.29 39.69
C THR A 29 13.09 29.86 39.10
N PRO A 30 14.22 30.36 39.62
CA PRO A 30 15.53 30.04 39.08
C PRO A 30 15.80 28.54 39.19
N LYS A 31 16.30 27.95 38.11
CA LYS A 31 16.62 26.52 38.05
C LYS A 31 17.99 26.33 37.41
N LEU A 32 18.86 25.58 38.08
CA LEU A 32 20.15 25.16 37.55
C LEU A 32 20.12 23.64 37.40
N HIS A 33 20.28 23.15 36.19
CA HIS A 33 20.31 21.72 35.88
C HIS A 33 21.62 21.40 35.18
N CYS A 34 22.36 20.42 35.69
CA CYS A 34 23.57 19.91 35.05
C CYS A 34 23.38 18.43 34.77
N GLN A 35 23.44 18.01 33.52
CA GLN A 35 23.39 16.61 33.13
C GLN A 35 24.77 16.19 32.63
N ILE A 36 25.33 15.21 33.32
CA ILE A 36 26.60 14.55 33.00
C ILE A 36 26.23 13.14 32.52
N SER A 37 26.53 12.80 31.27
CA SER A 37 26.28 11.46 30.73
C SER A 37 27.57 10.83 30.22
N GLN A 38 27.78 9.57 30.56
CA GLN A 38 28.97 8.81 30.19
C GLN A 38 28.55 7.46 29.59
N PRO A 39 28.89 7.18 28.31
CA PRO A 39 28.72 5.87 27.73
C PRO A 39 29.77 4.92 28.33
N VAL A 40 29.33 3.93 29.10
CA VAL A 40 30.23 2.93 29.72
C VAL A 40 30.35 1.69 28.85
N SER A 41 29.37 1.43 27.99
CA SER A 41 29.46 0.41 26.94
C SER A 41 28.72 0.87 25.68
N PRO A 42 28.86 0.17 24.54
CA PRO A 42 28.08 0.43 23.34
C PRO A 42 26.56 0.39 23.55
N HIS A 43 26.13 -0.22 24.65
CA HIS A 43 24.73 -0.44 24.97
C HIS A 43 24.30 0.21 26.28
N THR A 44 25.20 0.82 27.06
CA THR A 44 24.87 1.39 28.38
C THR A 44 25.43 2.80 28.54
N VAL A 45 24.56 3.71 28.96
CA VAL A 45 24.91 5.09 29.29
C VAL A 45 24.46 5.37 30.72
N PHE A 46 25.41 5.76 31.57
CA PHE A 46 25.10 6.28 32.89
C PHE A 46 24.95 7.78 32.83
N MET A 47 24.07 8.32 33.66
CA MET A 47 23.80 9.73 33.74
C MET A 47 23.71 10.17 35.20
N ILE A 48 24.24 11.35 35.48
CA ILE A 48 24.13 12.03 36.76
C ILE A 48 23.58 13.41 36.47
N ILE A 49 22.49 13.76 37.15
CA ILE A 49 21.68 14.93 36.89
C ILE A 49 21.41 15.66 38.22
N PRO A 50 22.36 16.45 38.73
CA PRO A 50 22.08 17.41 39.80
C PRO A 50 21.23 18.57 39.28
N GLU A 51 20.13 18.82 39.98
CA GLU A 51 19.22 19.93 39.74
C GLU A 51 19.10 20.76 41.02
N LEU A 52 19.29 22.07 40.92
CA LEU A 52 19.12 23.02 42.02
C LEU A 52 17.98 23.97 41.65
N ASP A 53 16.92 23.95 42.44
CA ASP A 53 15.77 24.83 42.33
C ASP A 53 15.49 25.53 43.68
N ASP A 54 14.40 26.31 43.75
CA ASP A 54 13.97 26.99 44.97
C ASP A 54 13.68 26.03 46.14
N ASN A 55 13.43 24.75 45.85
CA ASN A 55 13.16 23.71 46.84
C ASN A 55 14.42 22.96 47.29
N GLY A 56 15.60 23.35 46.79
CA GLY A 56 16.89 22.80 47.15
C GLY A 56 17.52 21.93 46.07
N LEU A 57 18.52 21.13 46.46
CA LEU A 57 19.28 20.27 45.55
C LEU A 57 18.59 18.91 45.40
N ASP A 58 18.23 18.53 44.17
CA ASP A 58 17.87 17.17 43.80
C ASP A 58 19.04 16.51 43.06
N MET A 59 19.45 15.33 43.52
CA MET A 59 20.43 14.50 42.83
C MET A 59 19.73 13.34 42.15
N SER A 60 19.80 13.31 40.81
CA SER A 60 19.27 12.21 40.01
C SER A 60 20.39 11.38 39.38
N PHE A 61 20.27 10.06 39.45
CA PHE A 61 21.20 9.08 38.91
C PHE A 61 20.46 8.14 37.98
N GLY A 62 20.99 7.93 36.79
CA GLY A 62 20.31 7.21 35.72
C GLY A 62 21.19 6.21 35.01
N ALA A 63 20.57 5.17 34.48
CA ALA A 63 21.18 4.23 33.56
C ALA A 63 20.20 3.93 32.41
N ASN A 64 20.62 4.23 31.18
CA ASN A 64 19.91 3.83 29.98
C ASN A 64 20.66 2.66 29.34
N GLN A 65 19.96 1.58 29.06
CA GLN A 65 20.53 0.39 28.45
C GLN A 65 19.73 -0.05 27.22
N LEU A 66 20.40 -0.20 26.09
CA LEU A 66 19.87 -0.83 24.90
C LEU A 66 20.10 -2.35 25.03
N LEU A 67 19.06 -3.07 25.46
CA LEU A 67 19.11 -4.52 25.67
C LEU A 67 19.08 -5.28 24.33
N THR A 68 18.39 -4.72 23.34
CA THR A 68 18.25 -5.23 21.97
C THR A 68 18.02 -4.01 21.06
N PRO A 69 18.30 -4.06 19.75
CA PRO A 69 18.02 -2.93 18.86
C PRO A 69 16.58 -2.38 18.93
N GLN A 70 15.64 -3.21 19.36
CA GLN A 70 14.24 -2.90 19.53
C GLN A 70 13.82 -2.77 21.00
N LEU A 71 14.70 -2.96 21.98
CA LEU A 71 14.37 -3.00 23.41
C LEU A 71 15.31 -2.08 24.21
N HIS A 72 14.74 -1.01 24.77
CA HIS A 72 15.44 -0.03 25.58
C HIS A 72 14.93 -0.07 27.02
N GLY A 73 15.83 -0.33 27.95
CA GLY A 73 15.63 -0.16 29.38
C GLY A 73 16.15 1.19 29.85
N ALA A 74 15.46 1.80 30.81
CA ALA A 74 15.93 3.00 31.50
C ALA A 74 15.61 2.86 32.99
N MET A 75 16.55 3.23 33.85
CA MET A 75 16.39 3.29 35.29
C MET A 75 16.86 4.67 35.76
N MET A 76 16.12 5.28 36.68
CA MET A 76 16.40 6.61 37.23
C MET A 76 16.08 6.60 38.72
N TRP A 77 17.00 7.01 39.57
CA TRP A 77 16.78 7.27 40.98
C TRP A 77 17.02 8.76 41.25
N SER A 78 16.07 9.43 41.88
CA SER A 78 16.14 10.83 42.29
C SER A 78 15.98 10.91 43.80
N THR A 79 16.71 11.81 44.45
CA THR A 79 16.54 12.07 45.89
C THR A 79 15.14 12.57 46.24
N ARG A 80 14.48 13.30 45.33
CA ARG A 80 13.15 13.86 45.52
C ARG A 80 12.04 12.96 44.97
N ASP A 81 12.22 12.44 43.75
CA ASP A 81 11.17 11.69 43.05
C ASP A 81 11.23 10.18 43.30
N GLY A 82 12.32 9.67 43.90
CA GLY A 82 12.49 8.26 44.22
C GLY A 82 12.99 7.43 43.04
N LEU A 83 12.68 6.13 43.04
CA LEU A 83 13.19 5.17 42.06
C LEU A 83 12.19 4.95 40.93
N SER A 84 12.64 4.98 39.68
CA SER A 84 11.86 4.61 38.50
C SER A 84 12.65 3.72 37.55
N GLY A 85 11.96 2.79 36.92
CA GLY A 85 12.49 1.86 35.93
C GLY A 85 11.46 1.70 34.81
N SER A 86 11.93 1.62 33.58
CA SER A 86 11.08 1.43 32.41
C SER A 86 11.75 0.55 31.37
N LEU A 87 10.93 -0.18 30.65
CA LEU A 87 11.30 -1.04 29.54
C LEU A 87 10.40 -0.67 28.36
N SER A 88 11.01 -0.31 27.26
CA SER A 88 10.35 0.12 26.04
C SER A 88 10.79 -0.77 24.88
N HIS A 89 9.82 -1.43 24.26
CA HIS A 89 10.00 -2.19 23.03
C HIS A 89 9.46 -1.37 21.87
N ASP A 90 10.32 -0.99 20.94
CA ASP A 90 9.97 -0.19 19.78
C ASP A 90 10.21 -0.98 18.49
N THR A 91 9.18 -1.04 17.64
CA THR A 91 9.18 -1.69 16.33
C THR A 91 8.45 -0.76 15.35
N ASP A 92 8.67 -0.91 14.06
CA ASP A 92 8.07 -0.03 13.03
C ASP A 92 6.54 0.11 13.14
N THR A 93 5.86 -0.88 13.71
CA THR A 93 4.40 -0.90 13.83
C THR A 93 3.88 -0.88 15.27
N CYS A 94 4.72 -1.07 16.28
CA CYS A 94 4.27 -1.27 17.66
C CYS A 94 5.30 -0.79 18.68
N ASN A 95 4.84 0.00 19.65
CA ASN A 95 5.64 0.52 20.75
C ASN A 95 4.97 0.09 22.06
N ALA A 96 5.59 -0.85 22.77
CA ALA A 96 5.14 -1.31 24.07
C ALA A 96 6.07 -0.76 25.16
N THR A 97 5.50 -0.24 26.24
CA THR A 97 6.27 0.41 27.32
C THR A 97 5.72 -0.05 28.66
N ALA A 98 6.57 -0.64 29.50
CA ALA A 98 6.25 -1.03 30.87
C ALA A 98 7.15 -0.22 31.81
N ALA A 99 6.60 0.44 32.81
CA ALA A 99 7.37 1.23 33.76
C ALA A 99 6.85 1.05 35.18
N VAL A 100 7.79 1.03 36.12
CA VAL A 100 7.56 0.90 37.56
C VAL A 100 8.28 2.05 38.23
N ALA A 101 7.61 2.78 39.11
CA ALA A 101 8.21 3.86 39.88
C ALA A 101 7.74 3.79 41.33
N VAL A 102 8.58 4.21 42.25
CA VAL A 102 8.33 4.29 43.68
C VAL A 102 8.70 5.69 44.11
N ASN A 103 7.68 6.52 44.29
CA ASN A 103 7.82 7.93 44.64
C ASN A 103 7.27 8.15 46.07
N ALA A 104 7.34 9.38 46.58
CA ALA A 104 6.76 9.73 47.89
C ALA A 104 5.26 9.36 48.02
N GLY A 105 4.52 9.35 46.92
CA GLY A 105 3.11 8.91 46.86
C GLY A 105 2.90 7.39 46.76
N GLY A 106 3.95 6.59 46.90
CA GLY A 106 3.93 5.13 46.82
C GLY A 106 4.26 4.55 45.43
N PRO A 107 4.11 3.22 45.26
CA PRO A 107 4.42 2.54 44.01
C PRO A 107 3.42 2.89 42.89
N ASN A 108 3.94 2.96 41.67
CA ASN A 108 3.24 3.26 40.43
C ASN A 108 3.71 2.29 39.35
N VAL A 109 2.77 1.56 38.76
CA VAL A 109 3.02 0.66 37.64
C VAL A 109 2.25 1.19 36.45
N SER A 110 2.91 1.37 35.32
CA SER A 110 2.29 1.80 34.07
C SER A 110 2.68 0.89 32.92
N PHE A 111 1.69 0.54 32.12
CA PHE A 111 1.85 -0.23 30.90
C PHE A 111 1.18 0.56 29.77
N GLN A 112 1.87 0.80 28.67
CA GLN A 112 1.34 1.53 27.53
C GLN A 112 1.75 0.82 26.24
N LEU A 113 0.74 0.51 25.42
CA LEU A 113 0.86 -0.07 24.10
C LEU A 113 0.40 0.95 23.07
N ARG A 114 1.25 1.22 22.07
CA ARG A 114 0.88 1.99 20.87
C ARG A 114 1.08 1.10 19.67
N ARG A 115 0.13 1.10 18.74
CA ARG A 115 0.22 0.31 17.51
C ARG A 115 -0.18 1.15 16.31
N ALA A 116 0.68 1.23 15.32
CA ALA A 116 0.35 1.76 14.01
C ALA A 116 -0.59 0.78 13.30
N LEU A 117 -1.75 1.30 12.89
CA LEU A 117 -2.71 0.60 12.06
C LEU A 117 -2.47 1.03 10.59
N MET A 118 -3.51 1.06 9.77
CA MET A 118 -3.40 1.51 8.37
C MET A 118 -3.56 3.03 8.24
N ALA A 119 -2.97 3.59 7.16
CA ALA A 119 -3.18 4.97 6.71
C ALA A 119 -2.98 6.06 7.80
N ALA A 120 -1.79 6.05 8.41
CA ALA A 120 -1.34 7.05 9.40
C ALA A 120 -2.18 7.12 10.69
N THR A 121 -2.97 6.08 10.99
CA THR A 121 -3.74 5.96 12.25
C THR A 121 -2.98 5.09 13.24
N THR A 122 -2.86 5.53 14.48
CA THR A 122 -2.17 4.85 15.57
C THR A 122 -3.14 4.67 16.74
N ALA A 123 -3.29 3.43 17.21
CA ALA A 123 -4.06 3.12 18.41
C ALA A 123 -3.14 3.22 19.64
N LYS A 124 -3.69 3.68 20.76
CA LYS A 124 -3.00 3.77 22.05
C LYS A 124 -3.87 3.18 23.15
N VAL A 125 -3.30 2.25 23.91
CA VAL A 125 -3.88 1.71 25.15
C VAL A 125 -2.88 1.93 26.26
N SER A 126 -3.30 2.42 27.42
CA SER A 126 -2.44 2.49 28.60
C SER A 126 -3.17 2.16 29.88
N LEU A 127 -2.57 1.34 30.71
CA LEU A 127 -2.99 0.97 32.04
C LEU A 127 -2.02 1.59 33.04
N ARG A 128 -2.51 2.26 34.08
CA ARG A 128 -1.68 2.82 35.15
C ARG A 128 -2.32 2.54 36.50
N ALA A 129 -1.60 1.85 37.36
CA ALA A 129 -1.96 1.55 38.73
C ALA A 129 -1.04 2.33 39.67
N SER A 130 -1.59 3.16 40.54
CA SER A 130 -0.83 3.86 41.56
C SER A 130 -1.56 3.81 42.88
N LEU A 131 -0.82 3.71 43.98
CA LEU A 131 -1.42 3.67 45.32
C LEU A 131 -2.21 4.97 45.63
N ALA A 132 -1.69 6.13 45.23
CA ALA A 132 -2.34 7.42 45.46
C ALA A 132 -3.61 7.64 44.62
N THR A 133 -3.56 7.32 43.32
CA THR A 133 -4.66 7.64 42.38
C THR A 133 -5.54 6.45 42.00
N GLY A 134 -5.19 5.24 42.43
CA GLY A 134 -5.86 3.98 42.07
C GLY A 134 -5.53 3.51 40.65
N LEU A 135 -6.41 2.67 40.10
CA LEU A 135 -6.32 2.15 38.74
C LEU A 135 -6.87 3.17 37.73
N SER A 136 -6.17 3.34 36.64
CA SER A 136 -6.59 4.15 35.50
C SER A 136 -6.29 3.45 34.18
N PHE A 137 -7.21 3.58 33.25
CA PHE A 137 -7.15 2.97 31.93
C PHE A 137 -7.41 4.03 30.86
N VAL A 138 -6.61 4.05 29.80
CA VAL A 138 -6.78 4.94 28.67
C VAL A 138 -6.88 4.11 27.41
N ALA A 139 -7.91 4.33 26.61
CA ALA A 139 -8.01 3.86 25.24
C ALA A 139 -8.17 5.06 24.31
N GLY A 140 -7.40 5.13 23.24
CA GLY A 140 -7.53 6.20 22.26
C GLY A 140 -6.92 5.85 20.93
N ALA A 141 -7.16 6.72 19.96
CA ALA A 141 -6.52 6.67 18.66
C ALA A 141 -5.98 8.06 18.31
N SER A 142 -4.91 8.10 17.52
CA SER A 142 -4.42 9.33 16.93
C SER A 142 -4.10 9.13 15.47
N ARG A 143 -4.41 10.13 14.66
CA ARG A 143 -4.22 10.10 13.21
C ARG A 143 -3.38 11.29 12.78
N GLU A 144 -2.38 11.02 11.95
CA GLU A 144 -1.63 12.06 11.28
C GLU A 144 -2.42 12.49 10.05
N ILE A 145 -2.86 13.75 10.04
CA ILE A 145 -3.62 14.34 8.93
C ILE A 145 -2.66 14.90 7.89
N SER A 146 -1.49 15.36 8.35
CA SER A 146 -0.42 15.92 7.53
C SER A 146 0.92 15.65 8.21
N ASN A 147 2.03 15.83 7.50
CA ASN A 147 3.41 15.67 8.02
C ASN A 147 3.69 16.48 9.30
N ARG A 148 2.91 17.54 9.54
CA ARG A 148 3.04 18.40 10.73
C ARG A 148 1.79 18.43 11.60
N THR A 149 0.72 17.70 11.27
CA THR A 149 -0.54 17.77 12.02
C THR A 149 -0.99 16.38 12.43
N ARG A 150 -1.11 16.16 13.74
CA ARG A 150 -1.64 14.92 14.32
C ARG A 150 -2.79 15.24 15.28
N VAL A 151 -3.91 14.56 15.09
CA VAL A 151 -5.10 14.65 15.93
C VAL A 151 -5.18 13.39 16.77
N ALA A 152 -5.43 13.51 18.06
CA ALA A 152 -5.58 12.41 19.00
C ALA A 152 -6.91 12.52 19.73
N MET A 153 -7.56 11.39 19.97
CA MET A 153 -8.75 11.31 20.80
C MET A 153 -8.64 10.08 21.67
N GLY A 154 -8.88 10.20 22.96
CA GLY A 154 -8.83 9.06 23.87
C GLY A 154 -9.69 9.23 25.10
N VAL A 155 -10.17 8.13 25.64
CA VAL A 155 -11.02 8.05 26.82
C VAL A 155 -10.15 7.54 27.97
N LEU A 156 -10.05 8.31 29.05
CA LEU A 156 -9.42 7.94 30.31
C LEU A 156 -10.51 7.59 31.32
N LEU A 157 -10.51 6.35 31.78
CA LEU A 157 -11.25 5.85 32.92
C LEU A 157 -10.32 5.84 34.14
N ALA A 158 -10.64 6.60 35.17
CA ALA A 158 -9.89 6.61 36.42
C ALA A 158 -10.84 6.65 37.60
N ARG A 159 -10.32 6.51 38.83
CA ARG A 159 -11.10 6.67 40.07
C ARG A 159 -11.85 8.00 40.14
N ALA A 160 -11.34 9.07 39.52
CA ALA A 160 -12.01 10.36 39.45
C ALA A 160 -13.22 10.37 38.49
N GLY A 161 -13.26 9.48 37.50
CA GLY A 161 -14.32 9.44 36.49
C GLY A 161 -13.83 9.09 35.09
N VAL A 162 -14.72 9.29 34.12
CA VAL A 162 -14.45 9.16 32.68
C VAL A 162 -14.13 10.53 32.10
N THR A 163 -13.00 10.65 31.41
CA THR A 163 -12.54 11.89 30.78
C THR A 163 -12.18 11.64 29.32
N LEU A 164 -12.75 12.45 28.42
CA LEU A 164 -12.38 12.46 27.01
C LEU A 164 -11.22 13.44 26.81
N ARG A 165 -10.12 12.97 26.23
CA ARG A 165 -8.94 13.77 25.91
C ARG A 165 -8.86 13.99 24.41
N LEU A 166 -9.04 15.25 23.98
CA LEU A 166 -8.85 15.68 22.60
C LEU A 166 -7.46 16.32 22.48
N GLY A 167 -6.57 15.68 21.74
CA GLY A 167 -5.22 16.16 21.45
C GLY A 167 -5.13 16.72 20.05
N PHE A 168 -4.50 17.88 19.91
CA PHE A 168 -4.13 18.47 18.63
C PHE A 168 -2.64 18.82 18.67
N THR A 169 -1.87 18.27 17.74
CA THR A 169 -0.42 18.53 17.63
C THR A 169 -0.15 19.13 16.26
N ARG A 170 0.45 20.33 16.24
CA ARG A 170 0.90 21.00 15.01
C ARG A 170 2.35 21.44 15.16
N GLY A 171 3.27 20.80 14.43
CA GLY A 171 4.71 21.05 14.56
C GLY A 171 5.20 20.79 15.97
N SER A 172 5.81 21.79 16.61
CA SER A 172 6.29 21.72 18.00
C SER A 172 5.22 22.00 19.06
N VAL A 173 4.01 22.42 18.66
CA VAL A 173 2.94 22.77 19.61
C VAL A 173 2.00 21.59 19.82
N ARG A 174 1.76 21.24 21.09
CA ARG A 174 0.83 20.19 21.51
C ARG A 174 -0.26 20.77 22.42
N PHE A 175 -1.49 20.77 21.94
CA PHE A 175 -2.68 21.10 22.70
C PHE A 175 -3.40 19.83 23.14
N VAL A 176 -3.83 19.74 24.40
CA VAL A 176 -4.63 18.62 24.92
C VAL A 176 -5.77 19.18 25.77
N MET A 177 -7.01 18.99 25.31
CA MET A 177 -8.22 19.43 25.99
C MET A 177 -8.89 18.23 26.69
N PRO A 178 -8.87 18.18 28.04
CA PRO A 178 -9.63 17.20 28.81
C PRO A 178 -11.07 17.66 29.02
N ILE A 179 -12.03 16.83 28.61
CA ILE A 179 -13.46 17.02 28.85
C ILE A 179 -13.90 15.96 29.87
N PHE A 180 -14.33 16.39 31.05
CA PHE A 180 -14.84 15.49 32.07
C PHE A 180 -16.28 15.07 31.72
N LEU A 181 -16.49 13.77 31.49
CA LEU A 181 -17.80 13.25 31.07
C LEU A 181 -18.66 12.86 32.27
N SER A 182 -18.11 12.07 33.19
CA SER A 182 -18.86 11.58 34.35
C SER A 182 -17.95 11.19 35.51
N PRO A 183 -18.39 11.36 36.78
CA PRO A 183 -17.69 10.84 37.95
C PRO A 183 -17.76 9.30 37.99
N PHE A 184 -16.82 8.68 38.73
CA PHE A 184 -16.75 7.23 38.88
C PHE A 184 -17.87 6.72 39.80
N SER A 185 -19.09 6.66 39.28
CA SER A 185 -20.22 5.96 39.92
C SER A 185 -20.42 4.61 39.24
N ALA A 186 -20.59 3.54 40.04
CA ALA A 186 -20.60 2.15 39.57
C ALA A 186 -21.65 1.88 38.48
N GLN A 187 -22.73 2.68 38.40
CA GLN A 187 -23.82 2.48 37.46
C GLN A 187 -23.69 3.30 36.16
N SER A 188 -22.98 4.43 36.17
CA SER A 188 -22.87 5.33 35.00
C SER A 188 -21.48 5.34 34.35
N ALA A 189 -20.42 4.99 35.08
CA ALA A 189 -19.05 5.07 34.58
C ALA A 189 -18.76 4.00 33.51
N PHE A 190 -19.24 2.78 33.71
CA PHE A 190 -19.04 1.69 32.75
C PHE A 190 -19.80 1.94 31.45
N SER A 191 -21.06 2.38 31.53
CA SER A 191 -21.87 2.71 30.34
C SER A 191 -21.28 3.90 29.58
N THR A 192 -20.84 4.95 30.28
CA THR A 192 -20.17 6.10 29.65
C THR A 192 -18.86 5.69 28.97
N PHE A 193 -18.07 4.83 29.60
CA PHE A 193 -16.82 4.33 29.04
C PHE A 193 -17.04 3.47 27.79
N CYS A 194 -17.99 2.53 27.84
CA CYS A 194 -18.37 1.72 26.68
C CYS A 194 -18.92 2.59 25.54
N ALA A 195 -19.76 3.59 25.86
CA ALA A 195 -20.27 4.52 24.87
C ALA A 195 -19.14 5.33 24.22
N ALA A 196 -18.21 5.88 25.02
CA ALA A 196 -17.11 6.70 24.53
C ALA A 196 -16.04 5.91 23.75
N THR A 197 -15.87 4.61 24.05
CA THR A 197 -14.92 3.73 23.34
C THR A 197 -15.52 3.04 22.12
N SER A 198 -16.85 2.90 22.05
CA SER A 198 -17.55 2.21 20.95
C SER A 198 -17.17 2.72 19.54
N PRO A 199 -17.01 4.03 19.26
CA PRO A 199 -16.70 4.49 17.91
C PRO A 199 -15.31 4.04 17.45
N PHE A 200 -14.36 3.94 18.39
CA PHE A 200 -13.02 3.43 18.09
C PHE A 200 -13.03 1.95 17.75
N VAL A 201 -13.80 1.16 18.49
CA VAL A 201 -13.92 -0.29 18.25
C VAL A 201 -14.60 -0.55 16.91
N VAL A 202 -15.71 0.13 16.62
CA VAL A 202 -16.41 0.02 15.34
C VAL A 202 -15.49 0.42 14.18
N ALA A 203 -14.78 1.55 14.29
CA ALA A 203 -13.85 1.98 13.26
C ALA A 203 -12.70 0.98 13.05
N ALA A 204 -12.15 0.41 14.12
CA ALA A 204 -11.10 -0.61 14.04
C ALA A 204 -11.60 -1.88 13.34
N VAL A 205 -12.80 -2.38 13.68
CA VAL A 205 -13.41 -3.56 13.05
C VAL A 205 -13.66 -3.33 11.56
N VAL A 206 -14.26 -2.20 11.19
CA VAL A 206 -14.53 -1.87 9.78
C VAL A 206 -13.23 -1.75 8.98
N THR A 207 -12.22 -1.06 9.53
CA THR A 207 -10.97 -0.83 8.80
C THR A 207 -10.08 -2.06 8.72
N GLN A 208 -10.01 -2.89 9.76
CA GLN A 208 -9.12 -4.05 9.80
C GLN A 208 -9.72 -5.34 9.28
N LEU A 209 -11.05 -5.52 9.33
CA LEU A 209 -11.69 -6.76 8.92
C LEU A 209 -12.50 -6.58 7.64
N VAL A 210 -13.36 -5.54 7.58
CA VAL A 210 -14.29 -5.36 6.47
C VAL A 210 -13.59 -4.85 5.21
N LYS A 211 -12.80 -3.77 5.31
CA LYS A 211 -12.08 -3.22 4.15
C LYS A 211 -11.16 -4.22 3.45
N PRO A 212 -10.26 -4.95 4.15
CA PRO A 212 -9.39 -5.90 3.46
C PRO A 212 -10.17 -7.10 2.90
N ALA A 213 -11.26 -7.53 3.55
CA ALA A 213 -12.11 -8.59 2.99
C ALA A 213 -12.84 -8.13 1.72
N GLN A 214 -13.33 -6.89 1.69
CA GLN A 214 -13.95 -6.31 0.49
C GLN A 214 -12.94 -6.12 -0.64
N GLU A 215 -11.73 -5.65 -0.34
CA GLU A 215 -10.65 -5.54 -1.34
C GLU A 215 -10.24 -6.91 -1.89
N ARG A 216 -10.16 -7.94 -1.04
CA ARG A 216 -9.90 -9.33 -1.49
C ARG A 216 -10.99 -9.82 -2.45
N LYS A 217 -12.27 -9.59 -2.12
CA LYS A 217 -13.39 -9.94 -3.02
C LYS A 217 -13.30 -9.21 -4.36
N ARG A 218 -13.01 -7.89 -4.34
CA ARG A 218 -12.84 -7.10 -5.55
C ARG A 218 -11.65 -7.56 -6.41
N ARG A 219 -10.54 -7.98 -5.79
CA ARG A 219 -9.38 -8.53 -6.50
C ARG A 219 -9.74 -9.82 -7.23
N LEU A 220 -10.41 -10.75 -6.54
CA LEU A 220 -10.88 -12.00 -7.14
C LEU A 220 -11.86 -11.75 -8.30
N GLU A 221 -12.77 -10.79 -8.16
CA GLU A 221 -13.70 -10.41 -9.23
C GLU A 221 -12.98 -9.78 -10.44
N LEU A 222 -11.91 -9.02 -10.22
CA LEU A 222 -11.09 -8.46 -11.30
C LEU A 222 -10.26 -9.54 -12.01
N GLU A 223 -9.62 -10.43 -11.25
CA GLU A 223 -8.87 -11.58 -11.77
C GLU A 223 -9.79 -12.48 -12.60
N HIS A 224 -10.96 -12.85 -12.08
CA HIS A 224 -11.92 -13.67 -12.82
C HIS A 224 -12.40 -13.00 -14.12
N ARG A 225 -12.64 -11.68 -14.09
CA ARG A 225 -12.99 -10.94 -15.32
C ARG A 225 -11.84 -10.89 -16.32
N HIS A 226 -10.60 -10.80 -15.85
CA HIS A 226 -9.42 -10.83 -16.69
C HIS A 226 -9.26 -12.19 -17.39
N ASP A 227 -9.32 -13.29 -16.63
CA ASP A 227 -9.16 -14.65 -17.15
C ASP A 227 -10.24 -15.00 -18.18
N MET A 228 -11.50 -14.66 -17.89
CA MET A 228 -12.62 -14.88 -18.81
C MET A 228 -12.44 -14.13 -20.13
N ARG A 229 -11.86 -12.92 -20.08
CA ARG A 229 -11.60 -12.10 -21.28
C ARG A 229 -10.46 -12.69 -22.11
N VAL A 230 -9.39 -13.14 -21.46
CA VAL A 230 -8.26 -13.81 -22.13
C VAL A 230 -8.73 -15.08 -22.82
N GLN A 231 -9.49 -15.93 -22.12
CA GLN A 231 -10.06 -17.17 -22.68
C GLN A 231 -11.00 -16.91 -23.86
N TYR A 232 -11.87 -15.89 -23.75
CA TYR A 232 -12.76 -15.55 -24.85
C TYR A 232 -12.00 -15.09 -26.10
N LEU A 233 -11.04 -14.18 -25.93
CA LEU A 233 -10.28 -13.65 -27.07
C LEU A 233 -9.37 -14.70 -27.71
N SER A 234 -8.79 -15.61 -26.91
CA SER A 234 -7.97 -16.70 -27.44
C SER A 234 -8.80 -17.69 -28.26
N ALA A 235 -9.97 -18.09 -27.75
CA ALA A 235 -10.89 -18.96 -28.48
C ALA A 235 -11.42 -18.30 -29.77
N ALA A 236 -11.80 -17.03 -29.70
CA ALA A 236 -12.28 -16.27 -30.87
C ALA A 236 -11.18 -16.12 -31.94
N ARG A 237 -9.94 -15.84 -31.52
CA ARG A 237 -8.77 -15.77 -32.41
C ARG A 237 -8.49 -17.11 -33.09
N GLN A 238 -8.49 -18.20 -32.34
CA GLN A 238 -8.29 -19.55 -32.88
C GLN A 238 -9.37 -19.90 -33.90
N GLY A 239 -10.65 -19.68 -33.56
CA GLY A 239 -11.76 -19.93 -34.48
C GLY A 239 -11.66 -19.12 -35.79
N ALA A 240 -11.26 -17.85 -35.72
CA ALA A 240 -11.07 -17.02 -36.91
C ALA A 240 -9.89 -17.51 -37.77
N LEU A 241 -8.75 -17.88 -37.15
CA LEU A 241 -7.58 -18.38 -37.87
C LEU A 241 -7.88 -19.71 -38.58
N GLU A 242 -8.61 -20.60 -37.94
CA GLU A 242 -9.05 -21.86 -38.55
C GLU A 242 -9.96 -21.62 -39.76
N GLN A 243 -10.92 -20.71 -39.64
CA GLN A 243 -11.79 -20.31 -40.75
C GLN A 243 -10.98 -19.71 -41.92
N GLN A 244 -10.04 -18.80 -41.64
CA GLN A 244 -9.16 -18.24 -42.68
C GLN A 244 -8.35 -19.32 -43.38
N LYS A 245 -7.81 -20.29 -42.63
CA LYS A 245 -7.05 -21.42 -43.19
C LYS A 245 -7.87 -22.23 -44.17
N LEU A 246 -9.16 -22.47 -43.88
CA LEU A 246 -10.09 -23.15 -44.79
C LEU A 246 -10.37 -22.33 -46.06
N MET A 247 -10.41 -20.99 -45.94
CA MET A 247 -10.69 -20.08 -47.04
C MET A 247 -9.49 -19.82 -47.96
N LEU A 248 -8.27 -20.08 -47.50
CA LEU A 248 -7.02 -19.76 -48.21
C LEU A 248 -6.99 -20.22 -49.67
N ARG A 249 -7.44 -21.45 -49.93
CA ARG A 249 -7.41 -22.01 -51.29
C ARG A 249 -8.35 -21.24 -52.22
N CYS A 250 -9.62 -21.10 -51.84
CA CYS A 250 -10.61 -20.38 -52.63
C CYS A 250 -10.25 -18.91 -52.79
N ALA A 251 -9.66 -18.27 -51.77
CA ALA A 251 -9.19 -16.90 -51.85
C ALA A 251 -8.07 -16.72 -52.90
N LYS A 252 -7.11 -17.65 -52.97
CA LYS A 252 -6.04 -17.64 -53.99
C LYS A 252 -6.58 -17.84 -55.40
N GLU A 253 -7.47 -18.83 -55.58
CA GLU A 253 -8.11 -19.10 -56.87
C GLU A 253 -8.87 -17.85 -57.37
N LYS A 254 -9.62 -17.18 -56.48
CA LYS A 254 -10.30 -15.92 -56.78
C LYS A 254 -9.34 -14.77 -57.11
N MET A 255 -8.22 -14.67 -56.38
CA MET A 255 -7.20 -13.66 -56.63
C MET A 255 -6.59 -13.79 -58.02
N GLU A 256 -6.31 -15.02 -58.46
CA GLU A 256 -5.77 -15.30 -59.80
C GLU A 256 -6.78 -14.97 -60.90
N GLN A 257 -8.05 -15.33 -60.69
CA GLN A 257 -9.15 -15.02 -61.62
C GLN A 257 -9.34 -13.51 -61.79
N GLU A 258 -9.37 -12.75 -60.70
CA GLU A 258 -9.51 -11.28 -60.75
C GLU A 258 -8.28 -10.61 -61.38
N LYS A 259 -7.08 -11.19 -61.21
CA LYS A 259 -5.85 -10.65 -61.81
C LYS A 259 -5.76 -10.87 -63.32
N GLN A 260 -6.26 -11.99 -63.82
CA GLN A 260 -6.24 -12.35 -65.25
C GLN A 260 -7.46 -11.83 -66.02
N ARG A 261 -8.31 -11.03 -65.38
CA ARG A 261 -9.54 -10.55 -65.97
C ARG A 261 -9.27 -9.48 -67.04
N ASP A 262 -9.72 -9.73 -68.27
CA ASP A 262 -9.50 -8.88 -69.45
C ASP A 262 -10.22 -7.52 -69.41
N ASP A 263 -11.29 -7.40 -68.62
CA ASP A 263 -12.08 -6.15 -68.49
C ASP A 263 -11.32 -4.99 -67.83
N GLY A 264 -10.13 -5.23 -67.29
CA GLY A 264 -9.35 -4.26 -66.53
C GLY A 264 -9.97 -3.83 -65.19
N LYS A 265 -11.10 -4.43 -64.81
CA LYS A 265 -11.88 -4.16 -63.59
C LYS A 265 -11.75 -5.26 -62.52
N GLY A 266 -10.59 -5.91 -62.44
CA GLY A 266 -10.32 -6.92 -61.42
C GLY A 266 -10.05 -6.30 -60.05
N LEU A 267 -10.62 -6.88 -58.99
CA LEU A 267 -10.37 -6.43 -57.61
C LEU A 267 -9.49 -7.43 -56.85
N VAL A 268 -8.32 -6.97 -56.41
CA VAL A 268 -7.39 -7.76 -55.59
C VAL A 268 -7.15 -7.06 -54.27
N ILE A 269 -7.37 -7.78 -53.17
CA ILE A 269 -7.16 -7.27 -51.81
C ILE A 269 -5.70 -7.49 -51.44
N LEU A 270 -4.97 -6.38 -51.23
CA LEU A 270 -3.56 -6.42 -50.82
C LEU A 270 -3.40 -6.56 -49.30
N LEU A 271 -4.23 -5.84 -48.54
CA LEU A 271 -4.20 -5.82 -47.09
C LEU A 271 -5.61 -5.53 -46.55
N GLY A 272 -6.05 -6.34 -45.59
CA GLY A 272 -7.27 -6.13 -44.84
C GLY A 272 -6.98 -6.15 -43.35
N ARG A 273 -7.26 -5.07 -42.62
CA ARG A 273 -7.15 -5.03 -41.16
C ARG A 273 -8.49 -4.68 -40.53
N TYR A 274 -8.91 -5.45 -39.53
CA TYR A 274 -10.18 -5.26 -38.83
C TYR A 274 -9.95 -5.05 -37.33
N GLY A 275 -10.47 -3.94 -36.78
CA GLY A 275 -10.34 -3.61 -35.36
C GLY A 275 -10.24 -2.12 -35.10
N LYS A 276 -9.74 -1.74 -33.92
CA LYS A 276 -9.55 -0.33 -33.50
C LYS A 276 -8.16 0.16 -33.90
N ASN A 277 -8.10 1.32 -34.56
CA ASN A 277 -6.88 1.94 -35.09
C ASN A 277 -6.01 1.01 -35.98
N PRO A 278 -6.58 0.36 -37.02
CA PRO A 278 -5.85 -0.57 -37.88
C PRO A 278 -4.71 0.07 -38.70
N THR A 279 -4.76 1.40 -38.87
CA THR A 279 -3.82 2.21 -39.66
C THR A 279 -2.77 2.91 -38.80
N SER A 280 -2.86 2.83 -37.47
CA SER A 280 -1.85 3.48 -36.62
C SER A 280 -0.49 2.78 -36.78
N PRO A 281 0.63 3.51 -36.93
CA PRO A 281 1.99 2.95 -36.96
C PRO A 281 2.44 2.43 -35.57
N ASN A 282 1.52 1.96 -34.73
CA ASN A 282 1.81 1.60 -33.35
C ASN A 282 2.38 0.17 -33.23
N SER A 283 3.54 0.16 -32.56
CA SER A 283 4.28 -0.92 -31.89
C SER A 283 4.81 -2.12 -32.68
N ARG A 284 4.34 -2.41 -33.91
CA ARG A 284 4.84 -3.60 -34.63
C ARG A 284 6.02 -3.34 -35.57
N GLU A 285 6.03 -2.24 -36.32
CA GLU A 285 7.17 -1.92 -37.21
C GLU A 285 8.46 -1.66 -36.39
N ALA A 286 8.34 -0.99 -35.23
CA ALA A 286 9.48 -0.79 -34.33
C ALA A 286 9.89 -2.04 -33.51
N ARG A 287 9.03 -3.05 -33.36
CA ARG A 287 9.36 -4.30 -32.62
C ARG A 287 9.76 -5.45 -33.53
N GLU A 288 9.27 -5.53 -34.78
CA GLU A 288 9.74 -6.55 -35.73
C GLU A 288 11.23 -6.33 -36.06
N ASP A 289 11.70 -5.09 -36.18
CA ASP A 289 13.12 -4.77 -36.34
C ASP A 289 13.96 -5.15 -35.10
N VAL A 290 13.39 -4.98 -33.90
CA VAL A 290 14.05 -5.34 -32.62
C VAL A 290 14.01 -6.86 -32.39
N ALA A 291 12.95 -7.54 -32.78
CA ALA A 291 12.81 -8.99 -32.69
C ALA A 291 13.69 -9.71 -33.72
N LEU A 292 13.80 -9.20 -34.95
CA LEU A 292 14.76 -9.66 -35.96
C LEU A 292 16.21 -9.40 -35.51
N GLY A 293 16.48 -8.27 -34.84
CA GLY A 293 17.75 -7.98 -34.20
C GLY A 293 18.09 -8.96 -33.07
N ALA A 294 17.14 -9.21 -32.16
CA ALA A 294 17.31 -10.11 -31.02
C ALA A 294 17.39 -11.59 -31.42
N MET A 295 16.70 -12.02 -32.49
CA MET A 295 16.87 -13.36 -33.07
C MET A 295 18.26 -13.53 -33.69
N ARG A 296 18.78 -12.49 -34.35
CA ARG A 296 20.13 -12.48 -34.95
C ARG A 296 21.22 -12.47 -33.88
N GLU A 297 21.01 -11.78 -32.75
CA GLU A 297 21.89 -11.81 -31.58
C GLU A 297 21.84 -13.15 -30.84
N ARG A 298 20.64 -13.75 -30.67
CA ARG A 298 20.48 -15.09 -30.08
C ARG A 298 21.09 -16.20 -30.95
N GLU A 299 21.04 -16.10 -32.28
CA GLU A 299 21.74 -17.04 -33.19
C GLU A 299 23.26 -16.92 -33.11
N LEU A 300 23.78 -15.74 -32.77
CA LEU A 300 25.21 -15.52 -32.55
C LEU A 300 25.66 -16.02 -31.17
N GLU A 301 24.86 -15.85 -30.12
CA GLU A 301 25.15 -16.38 -28.78
C GLU A 301 25.01 -17.91 -28.71
N ASN A 302 24.01 -18.50 -29.37
CA ASN A 302 23.78 -19.95 -29.35
C ASN A 302 24.78 -20.75 -30.20
N ARG A 303 25.63 -20.07 -30.97
CA ARG A 303 26.74 -20.67 -31.72
C ARG A 303 28.03 -20.83 -30.91
N GLY A 304 28.06 -20.33 -29.68
CA GLY A 304 29.21 -20.44 -28.80
C GLY A 304 28.78 -20.65 -27.35
N ILE A 305 28.42 -21.88 -27.00
CA ILE A 305 28.68 -22.57 -25.71
C ILE A 305 27.70 -23.74 -25.63
N GLY A 306 28.26 -24.95 -25.61
CA GLY A 306 27.51 -26.16 -25.32
C GLY A 306 27.28 -26.34 -23.82
N ASP A 307 26.07 -26.81 -23.55
CA ASP A 307 25.66 -27.77 -22.51
C ASP A 307 25.07 -27.31 -21.16
N GLU A 308 24.02 -28.08 -20.82
CA GLU A 308 23.30 -28.35 -19.57
C GLU A 308 22.44 -27.30 -18.82
N SER A 309 21.13 -27.52 -18.95
CA SER A 309 20.10 -27.61 -17.89
C SER A 309 19.74 -26.38 -17.04
N LYS A 310 18.51 -25.88 -17.22
CA LYS A 310 17.64 -25.32 -16.15
C LYS A 310 16.22 -25.08 -16.69
N THR A 311 15.38 -26.11 -16.54
CA THR A 311 13.93 -26.06 -16.81
C THR A 311 13.23 -25.58 -15.54
N GLY A 312 12.36 -24.56 -15.63
CA GLY A 312 11.40 -24.27 -14.56
C GLY A 312 10.90 -22.83 -14.39
N SER A 313 11.49 -21.82 -15.03
CA SER A 313 11.08 -20.41 -14.82
C SER A 313 10.80 -19.60 -16.09
N GLY A 314 11.03 -20.17 -17.28
CA GLY A 314 10.82 -19.48 -18.57
C GLY A 314 9.39 -19.58 -19.12
N ASP A 315 8.61 -20.58 -18.68
CA ASP A 315 7.26 -20.82 -19.21
C ASP A 315 6.20 -19.84 -18.67
N SER A 316 6.36 -19.36 -17.43
CA SER A 316 5.41 -18.40 -16.83
C SER A 316 5.55 -16.99 -17.41
N VAL A 317 6.77 -16.59 -17.77
CA VAL A 317 7.05 -15.27 -18.37
C VAL A 317 6.52 -15.20 -19.79
N SER A 318 6.72 -16.26 -20.58
CA SER A 318 6.23 -16.33 -21.97
C SER A 318 4.69 -16.37 -22.07
N GLN A 319 4.01 -16.98 -21.09
CA GLN A 319 2.54 -16.95 -21.03
C GLN A 319 2.00 -15.56 -20.72
N GLN A 320 2.54 -14.87 -19.71
CA GLN A 320 2.11 -13.51 -19.35
C GLN A 320 2.36 -12.50 -20.47
N GLU A 321 3.48 -12.64 -21.18
CA GLU A 321 3.78 -11.81 -22.36
C GLU A 321 2.77 -12.05 -23.49
N ALA A 322 2.45 -13.30 -23.79
CA ALA A 322 1.48 -13.65 -24.84
C ALA A 322 0.05 -13.16 -24.51
N GLU A 323 -0.37 -13.24 -23.24
CA GLU A 323 -1.66 -12.74 -22.77
C GLU A 323 -1.76 -11.22 -22.86
N ALA A 324 -0.69 -10.51 -22.46
CA ALA A 324 -0.61 -9.07 -22.59
C ALA A 324 -0.65 -8.64 -24.06
N GLU A 325 0.10 -9.31 -24.93
CA GLU A 325 0.07 -9.04 -26.38
C GLU A 325 -1.32 -9.27 -26.97
N LEU A 326 -2.02 -10.32 -26.56
CA LEU A 326 -3.37 -10.63 -27.03
C LEU A 326 -4.39 -9.56 -26.62
N LEU A 327 -4.26 -8.99 -25.42
CA LEU A 327 -5.11 -7.90 -24.92
C LEU A 327 -4.76 -6.53 -25.53
N GLU A 328 -3.49 -6.29 -25.86
CA GLU A 328 -3.04 -5.09 -26.56
C GLU A 328 -3.39 -5.12 -28.05
N GLN A 329 -3.44 -6.30 -28.66
CA GLN A 329 -3.73 -6.48 -30.07
C GLN A 329 -5.21 -6.20 -30.40
N ARG A 330 -5.51 -4.93 -30.67
CA ARG A 330 -6.86 -4.43 -30.97
C ARG A 330 -7.26 -4.53 -32.45
N TRP A 331 -6.52 -5.27 -33.27
CA TRP A 331 -6.82 -5.50 -34.68
C TRP A 331 -6.32 -6.84 -35.18
N ILE A 332 -6.96 -7.35 -36.25
CA ILE A 332 -6.69 -8.65 -36.86
C ILE A 332 -6.48 -8.47 -38.37
N ASP A 333 -5.68 -9.32 -38.99
CA ASP A 333 -5.57 -9.40 -40.45
C ASP A 333 -6.71 -10.24 -41.02
N VAL A 334 -7.43 -9.69 -41.99
CA VAL A 334 -8.59 -10.28 -42.67
C VAL A 334 -8.41 -10.30 -44.19
N THR A 335 -7.19 -10.14 -44.70
CA THR A 335 -6.88 -10.09 -46.13
C THR A 335 -7.45 -11.32 -46.87
N VAL A 336 -7.21 -12.52 -46.32
CA VAL A 336 -7.69 -13.79 -46.88
C VAL A 336 -9.21 -13.84 -46.89
N SER A 337 -9.84 -13.46 -45.76
CA SER A 337 -11.29 -13.45 -45.64
C SER A 337 -11.94 -12.47 -46.62
N LEU A 338 -11.39 -11.27 -46.79
CA LEU A 338 -11.89 -10.29 -47.74
C LEU A 338 -11.71 -10.76 -49.18
N GLN A 339 -10.56 -11.31 -49.55
CA GLN A 339 -10.32 -11.85 -50.89
C GLN A 339 -11.29 -12.99 -51.23
N PHE A 340 -11.66 -13.81 -50.25
CA PHE A 340 -12.67 -14.85 -50.42
C PHE A 340 -14.06 -14.27 -50.75
N PHE A 341 -14.42 -13.08 -50.23
CA PHE A 341 -15.70 -12.44 -50.51
C PHE A 341 -15.74 -11.65 -51.82
N VAL A 342 -14.60 -11.44 -52.49
CA VAL A 342 -14.57 -10.80 -53.81
C VAL A 342 -15.27 -11.67 -54.84
N LYS A 343 -16.08 -11.04 -55.69
CA LYS A 343 -16.74 -11.69 -56.82
C LYS A 343 -16.97 -10.66 -57.93
N ASP A 344 -16.65 -11.02 -59.16
CA ASP A 344 -16.93 -10.22 -60.36
C ASP A 344 -16.32 -8.80 -60.29
N GLY A 345 -15.15 -8.65 -59.66
CA GLY A 345 -14.48 -7.36 -59.49
C GLY A 345 -15.04 -6.47 -58.37
N GLU A 346 -15.96 -6.98 -57.55
CA GLU A 346 -16.60 -6.23 -56.46
C GLU A 346 -16.48 -6.97 -55.12
N LEU A 347 -16.43 -6.19 -54.03
CA LEU A 347 -16.44 -6.68 -52.66
C LEU A 347 -17.74 -6.22 -51.97
N ALA A 348 -18.72 -7.11 -51.90
CA ALA A 348 -19.98 -6.85 -51.22
C ALA A 348 -19.93 -7.37 -49.78
N LEU A 349 -19.91 -6.45 -48.81
CA LEU A 349 -20.03 -6.77 -47.39
C LEU A 349 -21.37 -6.27 -46.84
N ASN A 350 -21.93 -6.98 -45.85
CA ASN A 350 -23.14 -6.53 -45.16
C ASN A 350 -22.96 -5.16 -44.47
N ALA A 351 -24.02 -4.48 -44.05
CA ALA A 351 -23.90 -3.22 -43.30
C ALA A 351 -23.69 -3.43 -41.78
N SER A 352 -23.96 -4.64 -41.28
CA SER A 352 -23.89 -4.99 -39.86
C SER A 352 -22.46 -5.26 -39.37
N SER A 353 -22.31 -5.63 -38.10
CA SER A 353 -21.02 -5.99 -37.50
C SER A 353 -20.29 -7.04 -38.33
N LYS A 354 -19.02 -6.77 -38.65
CA LYS A 354 -18.15 -7.69 -39.40
C LYS A 354 -17.62 -8.81 -38.52
N ALA A 355 -17.79 -8.73 -37.20
CA ALA A 355 -17.29 -9.73 -36.26
C ALA A 355 -17.92 -11.12 -36.44
N GLY A 356 -19.09 -11.21 -37.09
CA GLY A 356 -19.75 -12.48 -37.42
C GLY A 356 -19.44 -13.02 -38.82
N LEU A 357 -18.57 -12.37 -39.60
CA LEU A 357 -18.15 -12.87 -40.91
C LEU A 357 -17.10 -13.99 -40.77
N LEU A 358 -17.02 -14.86 -41.77
CA LEU A 358 -16.04 -15.95 -41.80
C LEU A 358 -14.59 -15.42 -41.74
N GLY A 359 -13.86 -15.86 -40.73
CA GLY A 359 -12.49 -15.44 -40.45
C GLY A 359 -12.37 -14.06 -39.80
N PHE A 360 -13.47 -13.52 -39.26
CA PHE A 360 -13.50 -12.30 -38.45
C PHE A 360 -13.86 -12.64 -37.00
N TYR A 361 -13.37 -11.82 -36.07
CA TYR A 361 -13.83 -11.76 -34.68
C TYR A 361 -13.66 -10.34 -34.15
N ASN A 362 -14.27 -10.00 -33.01
CA ASN A 362 -14.10 -8.68 -32.38
C ASN A 362 -12.88 -8.65 -31.43
N PRO A 363 -11.74 -8.02 -31.80
CA PRO A 363 -10.57 -7.92 -30.92
C PRO A 363 -10.70 -6.84 -29.84
N CYS A 364 -11.79 -6.06 -29.84
CA CYS A 364 -11.94 -4.86 -29.01
C CYS A 364 -12.96 -5.01 -27.88
N VAL A 365 -13.21 -6.23 -27.39
CA VAL A 365 -14.07 -6.44 -26.22
C VAL A 365 -13.48 -5.67 -25.04
N GLY A 366 -14.15 -4.59 -24.61
CA GLY A 366 -13.70 -3.70 -23.53
C GLY A 366 -13.97 -4.26 -22.14
N GLU A 367 -13.47 -3.59 -21.09
CA GLU A 367 -13.72 -3.97 -19.68
C GLU A 367 -15.19 -3.79 -19.27
N ASP A 368 -15.93 -2.94 -20.00
CA ASP A 368 -17.31 -2.56 -19.70
C ASP A 368 -18.37 -3.34 -20.53
N LEU A 369 -17.94 -4.14 -21.51
CA LEU A 369 -18.83 -4.96 -22.35
C LEU A 369 -18.80 -6.39 -21.84
N THR A 370 -19.96 -6.95 -21.46
CA THR A 370 -20.01 -8.35 -21.04
C THR A 370 -19.87 -9.28 -22.26
N ILE A 371 -19.36 -10.49 -22.05
CA ILE A 371 -19.23 -11.51 -23.12
C ILE A 371 -20.59 -11.79 -23.78
N ALA A 372 -21.68 -11.70 -23.01
CA ALA A 372 -23.05 -11.81 -23.49
C ALA A 372 -23.43 -10.67 -24.47
N ASP A 373 -22.94 -9.45 -24.26
CA ASP A 373 -23.13 -8.30 -25.15
C ASP A 373 -22.37 -8.48 -26.48
N ALA A 374 -21.18 -9.09 -26.42
CA ALA A 374 -20.41 -9.45 -27.61
C ALA A 374 -21.10 -10.55 -28.43
N GLN A 375 -21.77 -11.51 -27.78
CA GLN A 375 -22.50 -12.59 -28.45
C GLN A 375 -23.88 -12.16 -28.98
N THR A 376 -24.57 -11.24 -28.30
CA THR A 376 -25.87 -10.72 -28.77
C THR A 376 -25.72 -9.82 -29.98
N SER A 377 -24.64 -9.04 -30.05
CA SER A 377 -24.30 -8.26 -31.26
C SER A 377 -23.87 -9.14 -32.45
N THR A 378 -23.43 -10.38 -32.22
CA THR A 378 -23.24 -11.38 -33.30
C THR A 378 -24.54 -12.10 -33.69
N ASN A 379 -25.43 -12.40 -32.74
CA ASN A 379 -26.67 -13.16 -32.99
C ASN A 379 -27.85 -12.31 -33.50
N SER A 380 -27.86 -10.99 -33.32
CA SER A 380 -28.91 -10.12 -33.86
C SER A 380 -28.94 -10.06 -35.40
N ALA A 381 -27.97 -10.67 -36.08
CA ALA A 381 -27.86 -10.73 -37.54
C ALA A 381 -28.67 -11.88 -38.19
N VAL A 382 -29.26 -12.79 -37.41
CA VAL A 382 -30.10 -13.89 -37.92
C VAL A 382 -31.55 -13.68 -37.47
N LYS A 383 -32.25 -12.74 -38.10
CA LYS A 383 -33.72 -12.77 -38.14
C LYS A 383 -34.12 -13.40 -39.48
N PRO A 384 -34.73 -14.59 -39.51
CA PRO A 384 -35.31 -15.09 -40.75
C PRO A 384 -36.47 -14.16 -41.11
N LEU A 385 -36.37 -13.51 -42.28
CA LEU A 385 -37.50 -12.85 -42.89
C LEU A 385 -38.46 -13.96 -43.35
N LEU A 386 -39.62 -14.03 -42.68
CA LEU A 386 -40.83 -14.68 -43.19
C LEU A 386 -41.44 -13.82 -44.29
#